data_AF-A0A1X7JGM3-F1
#
_entry.id   AF-A0A1X7JGM3-F1
#
_cell.length_a   1.000
_cell.length_b   1.000
_cell.length_c   1.000
_cell.angle_alpha   90.00
_cell.angle_beta   90.00
_cell.angle_gamma   90.00
#
_symmetry.space_group_name_H-M   'P 1'
#
loop_
_entity.id
_entity.type
_entity.pdbx_description
1 polymer ?
#
loop_
_entity_poly.entity_id
_entity_poly.type
_entity_poly.pdbx_seq_one_letter_code
_entity_poly.pdbx_strand_id
1 'polypeptide(L)'
;MEDRRFKIARFEAICSVALALLYFTWWYGFAYHGTPEDPESFHFVMGLPGWFFFSSVLGPFVFCVLAWAMVKLLFRPVSLDSKEDRDE
;
A
#
# COMPACT_ATOMS: atom_id res chain seq x y z
N MET A 1 -28.15 -16.28 1.64
CA MET A 1 -26.87 -16.82 2.14
C MET A 1 -25.79 -15.91 1.60
N GLU A 2 -24.94 -15.31 2.44
CA GLU A 2 -23.89 -14.39 1.94
C GLU A 2 -22.79 -15.22 1.28
N ASP A 3 -22.63 -15.12 -0.04
CA ASP A 3 -21.67 -15.96 -0.77
C ASP A 3 -20.25 -15.75 -0.24
N ARG A 4 -19.54 -16.87 -0.05
CA ARG A 4 -18.13 -16.84 0.36
C ARG A 4 -17.27 -15.94 -0.54
N ARG A 5 -17.64 -15.81 -1.81
CA ARG A 5 -17.02 -14.91 -2.80
C ARG A 5 -17.07 -13.44 -2.36
N PHE A 6 -18.23 -12.95 -1.91
CA PHE A 6 -18.37 -11.56 -1.44
C PHE A 6 -17.59 -11.30 -0.15
N LYS A 7 -17.50 -12.28 0.76
CA LYS A 7 -16.67 -12.13 1.97
C LYS A 7 -15.18 -11.99 1.64
N ILE A 8 -14.68 -12.72 0.65
CA ILE A 8 -13.29 -12.63 0.20
C ILE A 8 -13.04 -11.28 -0.49
N ALA A 9 -13.90 -10.91 -1.44
CA ALA A 9 -13.76 -9.63 -2.14
C ALA A 9 -13.83 -8.42 -1.19
N ARG A 10 -14.71 -8.46 -0.18
CA ARG A 10 -14.80 -7.41 0.84
C ARG A 10 -13.52 -7.31 1.67
N PHE A 11 -12.91 -8.44 2.01
CA PHE A 11 -11.64 -8.47 2.74
C PHE A 11 -10.48 -7.93 1.90
N GLU A 12 -10.36 -8.35 0.64
CA GLU A 12 -9.34 -7.86 -0.30
C GLU A 12 -9.46 -6.35 -0.55
N ALA A 13 -10.69 -5.85 -0.69
CA ALA A 13 -10.96 -4.42 -0.84
C ALA A 13 -10.55 -3.64 0.42
N ILE A 14 -10.91 -4.11 1.61
CA ILE A 14 -10.53 -3.47 2.89
C ILE A 14 -9.00 -3.44 3.03
N CYS A 15 -8.29 -4.51 2.68
CA CYS A 15 -6.83 -4.53 2.75
C CYS A 15 -6.19 -3.54 1.76
N SER A 16 -6.77 -3.38 0.57
CA SER A 16 -6.32 -2.39 -0.41
C SER A 16 -6.52 -0.95 0.11
N VAL A 17 -7.66 -0.68 0.74
CA VAL A 17 -7.95 0.61 1.38
C VAL A 17 -6.99 0.87 2.55
N ALA A 18 -6.73 -0.14 3.39
CA ALA A 18 -5.77 -0.03 4.49
C ALA A 18 -4.35 0.28 3.99
N LEU A 19 -3.92 -0.35 2.90
CA LEU A 19 -2.62 -0.09 2.27
C LEU A 19 -2.53 1.35 1.73
N ALA A 20 -3.60 1.83 1.10
CA ALA A 20 -3.68 3.20 0.60
C ALA A 20 -3.63 4.22 1.75
N LEU A 21 -4.32 3.96 2.87
CA LEU A 21 -4.25 4.79 4.06
C LEU A 21 -2.84 4.81 4.67
N LEU A 22 -2.19 3.65 4.76
CA LEU A 22 -0.79 3.57 5.19
C LEU A 22 0.14 4.40 4.27
N TYR A 23 -0.08 4.37 2.95
CA TYR A 23 0.67 5.21 2.01
C TYR A 23 0.47 6.68 2.29
N PHE A 24 -0.79 7.07 2.50
CA PHE A 24 -1.12 8.45 2.84
C PHE A 24 -0.48 8.88 4.15
N THR A 25 -0.57 8.06 5.20
CA THR A 25 0.03 8.34 6.51
C THR A 25 1.55 8.40 6.42
N TRP A 26 2.19 7.50 5.68
CA TRP A 26 3.64 7.51 5.47
C TRP A 26 4.08 8.79 4.75
N TRP A 27 3.42 9.11 3.64
CA TRP A 27 3.70 10.32 2.87
C TRP A 27 3.51 11.58 3.72
N TYR A 28 2.40 11.67 4.47
CA TYR A 28 2.08 12.79 5.34
C TYR A 28 3.06 12.90 6.52
N GLY A 29 3.43 11.75 7.10
CA GLY A 29 4.41 11.65 8.18
C GLY A 29 5.78 12.13 7.73
N PHE A 30 6.27 11.69 6.57
CA PHE A 30 7.55 12.15 6.04
C PHE A 30 7.52 13.62 5.59
N ALA A 31 6.38 14.12 5.11
CA ALA A 31 6.24 15.53 4.75
C ALA A 31 6.24 16.45 5.98
N TYR A 32 5.52 16.11 7.05
CA TYR A 32 5.41 16.94 8.24
C TYR A 32 6.52 16.70 9.27
N HIS A 33 6.97 15.46 9.47
CA HIS A 33 8.03 15.11 10.42
C HIS A 33 9.43 15.20 9.81
N GLY A 34 9.54 14.98 8.49
CA GLY A 34 10.80 15.04 7.77
C GLY A 34 11.23 16.45 7.36
N THR A 35 10.48 17.50 7.71
CA THR A 35 10.86 18.89 7.47
C THR A 35 11.42 19.52 8.77
N PRO A 36 12.71 19.39 9.11
CA PRO A 36 13.32 20.18 10.16
C PRO A 36 13.05 21.67 10.03
N GLU A 37 12.76 22.29 11.17
CA GLU A 37 12.62 23.74 11.32
C GLU A 37 13.97 24.46 11.10
N ASP A 38 15.10 23.77 11.32
CA ASP A 38 16.45 24.32 11.17
C ASP A 38 17.18 23.77 9.93
N PRO A 39 17.46 24.60 8.91
CA PRO A 39 18.07 24.20 7.63
C PRO A 39 19.54 23.76 7.71
N GLU A 40 20.24 23.98 8.83
CA GLU A 40 21.68 23.68 8.96
C GLU A 40 21.99 22.22 9.35
N SER A 41 21.02 21.46 9.87
CA SER A 41 21.20 20.07 10.31
C SER A 41 20.64 19.03 9.34
N PHE A 42 20.23 19.47 8.15
CA PHE A 42 19.74 18.55 7.14
C PHE A 42 20.89 17.76 6.52
N HIS A 43 20.80 16.44 6.61
CA HIS A 43 21.56 15.56 5.72
C HIS A 43 21.09 15.81 4.28
N PHE A 44 21.80 16.69 3.58
CA PHE A 44 21.64 16.93 2.15
C PHE A 44 22.26 15.78 1.38
N VAL A 45 21.43 14.93 0.78
CA VAL A 45 21.88 13.95 -0.20
C VAL A 45 21.69 14.58 -1.57
N MET A 46 22.79 14.87 -2.27
CA MET A 46 22.80 15.49 -3.61
C MET A 46 22.07 16.86 -3.70
N GLY A 47 22.19 17.71 -2.68
CA GLY A 47 21.66 19.09 -2.74
C GLY A 47 20.14 19.23 -2.55
N LEU A 48 19.43 18.14 -2.24
CA LEU A 48 18.03 18.15 -1.80
C LEU A 48 17.88 17.64 -0.36
N PRO A 49 16.82 18.07 0.35
CA PRO A 49 16.54 17.61 1.69
C PRO A 49 16.37 16.08 1.70
N GLY A 50 17.08 15.37 2.59
CA GLY A 50 17.03 13.91 2.66
C GLY A 50 15.62 13.32 2.79
N TRP A 51 14.70 14.03 3.45
CA TRP A 51 13.29 13.60 3.58
C TRP A 51 12.55 13.47 2.25
N PHE A 52 12.90 14.29 1.26
CA PHE A 52 12.34 14.20 -0.09
C PHE A 52 12.79 12.90 -0.77
N PHE A 53 14.06 12.53 -0.61
CA PHE A 53 14.58 11.26 -1.13
C PHE A 53 13.89 10.05 -0.47
N PHE A 54 13.68 10.11 0.84
CA PHE A 54 12.93 9.08 1.57
C PHE A 54 11.45 9.02 1.14
N SER A 55 10.79 10.15 0.90
CA SER A 55 9.38 10.16 0.49
C SER A 55 9.19 9.76 -0.97
N SER A 56 10.00 10.28 -1.89
CA SER A 56 9.84 10.10 -3.34
C SER A 56 10.50 8.85 -3.92
N VAL A 57 11.55 8.31 -3.29
CA VAL A 57 12.25 7.11 -3.79
C VAL A 57 11.96 5.90 -2.93
N LEU A 58 12.10 6.03 -1.60
CA LEU A 58 11.90 4.91 -0.69
C LEU A 58 10.41 4.59 -0.49
N GLY A 59 9.55 5.62 -0.43
CA GLY A 59 8.10 5.48 -0.31
C GLY A 59 7.51 4.54 -1.39
N PRO A 60 7.53 4.91 -2.68
CA PRO A 60 6.98 4.08 -3.74
C PRO A 60 7.56 2.66 -3.77
N PHE A 61 8.86 2.52 -3.49
CA PHE A 61 9.53 1.23 -3.46
C PHE A 61 8.99 0.32 -2.35
N VAL A 62 8.91 0.83 -1.11
CA VAL A 62 8.35 0.09 0.03
C VAL A 62 6.90 -0.28 -0.24
N PHE A 63 6.09 0.64 -0.74
CA PHE A 63 4.67 0.38 -1.02
C PHE A 63 4.45 -0.59 -2.18
N CYS A 64 5.30 -0.58 -3.21
CA CYS A 64 5.29 -1.62 -4.25
C CYS A 64 5.59 -3.01 -3.68
N VAL A 65 6.60 -3.14 -2.82
CA VAL A 65 6.95 -4.41 -2.18
C VAL A 65 5.82 -4.87 -1.26
N LEU A 66 5.22 -3.94 -0.50
CA LEU A 66 4.10 -4.23 0.39
C LEU A 66 2.84 -4.65 -0.39
N ALA A 67 2.53 -3.98 -1.50
CA ALA A 67 1.45 -4.36 -2.40
C ALA A 67 1.69 -5.74 -3.00
N TRP A 68 2.92 -6.03 -3.45
CA TRP A 68 3.29 -7.35 -3.95
C TRP A 68 3.12 -8.44 -2.89
N ALA A 69 3.64 -8.20 -1.67
CA ALA A 69 3.47 -9.11 -0.56
C ALA A 69 1.99 -9.29 -0.19
N MET A 70 1.19 -8.21 -0.23
CA MET A 70 -0.25 -8.25 0.04
C MET A 70 -0.97 -9.12 -0.99
N VAL A 71 -0.70 -8.96 -2.29
CA VAL A 71 -1.26 -9.84 -3.33
C VAL A 71 -0.82 -11.28 -3.10
N LYS A 72 0.47 -11.51 -2.82
CA LYS A 72 1.00 -12.88 -2.71
C LYS A 72 0.56 -13.62 -1.44
N LEU A 73 0.24 -12.90 -0.36
CA LEU A 73 -0.15 -13.47 0.94
C LEU A 73 -1.67 -13.45 1.17
N LEU A 74 -2.38 -12.40 0.73
CA LEU A 74 -3.81 -12.26 0.96
C LEU A 74 -4.67 -12.76 -0.21
N PHE A 75 -4.23 -12.60 -1.47
CA PHE A 75 -5.03 -13.08 -2.58
C PHE A 75 -4.89 -14.59 -2.62
N ARG A 76 -5.88 -15.27 -2.04
CA ARG A 76 -6.09 -16.67 -2.37
C ARG A 76 -6.50 -16.71 -3.85
N PRO A 77 -6.00 -17.68 -4.64
CA PRO A 77 -6.50 -17.89 -5.98
C PRO A 77 -7.98 -18.29 -5.85
N VAL A 78 -8.86 -17.30 -6.00
CA VAL A 78 -10.30 -17.54 -6.11
C VAL A 78 -10.48 -18.14 -7.49
N SER A 79 -10.93 -19.40 -7.54
CA SER A 79 -11.38 -19.99 -8.79
C SER A 79 -12.54 -19.15 -9.33
N LEU A 80 -12.28 -18.45 -10.43
CA LEU A 80 -13.29 -17.80 -11.28
C LEU A 80 -14.20 -18.83 -11.98
N ASP A 81 -14.12 -20.10 -11.60
CA ASP A 81 -15.08 -21.13 -11.98
C ASP A 81 -16.42 -20.77 -11.32
N SER A 82 -17.24 -20.00 -12.04
CA SER A 82 -18.67 -19.99 -11.84
C SER A 82 -19.20 -21.37 -12.20
N LYS A 83 -19.16 -22.29 -11.23
CA LYS A 83 -20.08 -23.44 -11.23
C LYS A 83 -21.49 -22.97 -10.88
N GLU A 84 -22.02 -22.08 -11.72
CA GLU A 84 -23.45 -21.76 -11.74
C GLU A 84 -23.95 -21.60 -13.17
N ASP A 85 -23.28 -22.26 -14.11
CA ASP A 85 -23.81 -22.55 -15.45
C ASP A 85 -23.43 -23.99 -15.82
N ARG A 86 -24.44 -24.86 -15.76
CA ARG A 86 -24.52 -26.33 -16.01
C ARG A 86 -24.67 -27.17 -14.75
N ASP A 87 -25.72 -27.95 -14.53
CA ASP A 87 -26.90 -28.34 -15.31
C ASP A 87 -27.92 -28.90 -14.30
N GLU A 88 -29.22 -28.73 -14.59
CA GLU A 88 -30.43 -29.40 -14.01
C GLU A 88 -30.93 -29.03 -12.60
#